data_AF-A0A7X6ST48-F1
#
_entry.id   AF-A0A7X6ST48-F1
#
_cell.length_a   1.000
_cell.length_b   1.000
_cell.length_c   1.000
_cell.angle_alpha   90.00
_cell.angle_beta   90.00
_cell.angle_gamma   90.00
#
_symmetry.space_group_name_H-M   'P 1'
#
loop_
_entity.id
_entity.type
_entity.pdbx_description
1 polymer ?
#
loop_
_entity_poly.entity_id
_entity_poly.type
_entity_poly.pdbx_seq_one_letter_code
_entity_poly.pdbx_strand_id
1 'polypeptide(L)' 'RALEKAVKGMLPKGPLGYAMFKKLKVYAGEEHPHTAQQPQQLDI' A
#
# COMPACT_ATOMS: atom_id res chain seq x y z
N ARG A 1 10.46 3.45 7.65
CA ARG A 1 9.63 4.49 8.32
C ARG A 1 9.92 5.94 7.88
N ALA A 2 11.11 6.28 7.36
CA ALA A 2 11.38 7.64 6.87
C ALA A 2 10.45 8.05 5.71
N LEU A 3 10.27 7.15 4.73
CA LEU A 3 9.40 7.36 3.57
C LEU A 3 7.93 7.59 3.97
N GLU A 4 7.40 6.77 4.87
CA GLU A 4 6.03 6.91 5.40
C GLU A 4 5.81 8.24 6.10
N LYS A 5 6.79 8.69 6.90
CA LYS A 5 6.72 9.99 7.60
C LYS A 5 6.76 11.16 6.61
N ALA A 6 7.59 11.08 5.57
CA ALA A 6 7.65 12.08 4.52
C ALA A 6 6.30 12.18 3.78
N VAL A 7 5.75 11.05 3.31
CA VAL A 7 4.46 11.02 2.59
C VAL A 7 3.31 11.49 3.47
N LYS A 8 3.29 11.12 4.75
CA LYS A 8 2.28 11.63 5.71
C LYS A 8 2.36 13.15 5.87
N GLY A 9 3.54 13.74 5.79
CA GLY A 9 3.74 15.19 5.85
C GLY A 9 3.27 15.94 4.59
N MET A 10 3.21 15.27 3.45
CA MET A 10 2.76 15.83 2.18
C MET A 10 1.23 15.73 1.97
N LEU A 11 0.52 14.94 2.78
CA LEU A 11 -0.93 14.76 2.66
C LEU A 11 -1.72 15.81 3.47
N PRO A 12 -2.95 16.16 3.02
CA PRO A 12 -3.80 17.10 3.73
C PRO A 12 -4.16 16.56 5.13
N LYS A 13 -4.18 17.46 6.12
CA LYS A 13 -4.53 17.11 7.50
C LYS A 13 -6.03 16.88 7.61
N GLY A 14 -6.44 15.68 8.00
CA GLY A 14 -7.86 15.35 8.20
C GLY A 14 -8.19 13.88 7.97
N PRO A 15 -9.47 13.50 8.12
CA PRO A 15 -9.92 12.12 7.95
C PRO A 15 -9.68 11.60 6.53
N LEU A 16 -9.81 12.46 5.51
CA LEU A 16 -9.51 12.11 4.12
C LEU A 16 -8.03 11.80 3.91
N GLY A 17 -7.12 12.64 4.43
CA GLY A 17 -5.68 12.40 4.33
C GLY A 17 -5.26 11.11 5.06
N TYR A 18 -5.92 10.77 6.16
CA TYR A 18 -5.70 9.50 6.85
C TYR A 18 -6.19 8.30 6.01
N ALA A 19 -7.33 8.42 5.35
CA ALA A 19 -7.84 7.41 4.44
C ALA A 19 -6.91 7.21 3.23
N MET A 20 -6.35 8.29 2.68
CA MET A 20 -5.36 8.24 1.62
C MET A 20 -4.06 7.57 2.09
N PHE A 21 -3.57 7.93 3.28
CA PHE A 21 -2.36 7.34 3.86
C PHE A 21 -2.47 5.83 4.06
N LYS A 22 -3.66 5.30 4.44
CA LYS A 22 -3.89 3.86 4.61
C LYS A 22 -3.69 3.04 3.32
N LYS A 23 -3.82 3.66 2.15
CA LYS A 23 -3.60 3.02 0.84
C LYS A 23 -2.12 2.88 0.51
N LEU A 24 -1.25 3.66 1.14
CA LEU A 24 0.19 3.56 0.94
C LEU A 24 0.71 2.26 1.57
N LYS A 25 1.38 1.42 0.78
CA LYS A 25 2.05 0.20 1.24
C LYS A 25 3.54 0.34 0.92
N VAL A 26 4.37 0.43 1.95
CA VAL A 26 5.82 0.56 1.81
C VAL A 26 6.46 -0.74 2.30
N TYR A 27 7.20 -1.41 1.42
CA TYR A 27 7.95 -2.63 1.73
C TYR A 27 9.44 -2.30 1.73
N ALA A 28 10.18 -2.90 2.67
CA ALA A 28 11.63 -2.79 2.70
C ALA A 28 12.22 -4.03 2.00
N GLY A 29 12.48 -3.91 0.69
CA GLY A 29 12.94 -5.02 -0.15
C GLY A 29 12.23 -5.05 -1.51
N GLU A 30 12.59 -6.00 -2.36
CA GLU A 30 11.99 -6.20 -3.69
C GLU A 30 10.66 -6.97 -3.63
N GLU A 31 10.39 -7.63 -2.50
CA GLU A 31 9.18 -8.44 -2.33
C GLU A 31 7.99 -7.59 -1.89
N HIS A 32 6.87 -7.76 -2.57
CA HIS A 32 5.58 -7.24 -2.16
C HIS A 32 4.47 -8.29 -2.38
N PRO A 33 3.55 -8.49 -1.42
CA PRO A 33 2.44 -9.45 -1.53
C PRO A 33 1.34 -8.99 -2.51
N HIS A 34 1.58 -7.94 -3.29
CA HIS A 34 0.67 -7.43 -4.31
C HIS A 34 0.87 -8.14 -5.66
N THR A 35 1.07 -9.45 -5.62
CA THR A 35 1.04 -10.26 -6.84
C THR A 35 -0.35 -10.16 -7.46
N ALA A 36 -0.41 -9.87 -8.76
CA ALA A 36 -1.65 -9.86 -9.53
C ALA A 36 -2.34 -11.24 -9.48
N GLN A 37 -3.62 -11.28 -9.84
CA GLN A 37 -4.51 -12.45 -9.74
C GLN A 37 -3.79 -13.78 -10.05
N GLN A 38 -3.86 -14.72 -9.11
CA GLN A 38 -3.53 -16.12 -9.36
C GLN A 38 -4.82 -16.87 -9.70
N PRO A 39 -5.18 -17.02 -10.98
CA PRO A 39 -6.35 -17.82 -11.35
C PRO A 39 -6.14 -19.26 -10.87
N GLN A 40 -7.06 -19.75 -10.05
CA GLN A 40 -7.06 -21.15 -9.62
C GLN A 40 -7.51 -22.03 -10.78
N GLN A 41 -6.75 -23.09 -11.04
CA GLN A 41 -7.07 -24.07 -12.07
C GLN A 41 -8.25 -24.92 -11.58
N LEU A 42 -9.37 -24.85 -12.29
CA LEU A 42 -10.53 -25.71 -12.06
C LEU A 42 -10.29 -27.03 -12.80
N ASP A 43 -10.17 -28.14 -12.06
CA ASP A 43 -10.31 -29.49 -12.63
C ASP A 43 -11.81 -29.80 -12.78
N ILE A 44 -12.24 -30.16 -13.99
CA ILE A 44 -13.58 -30.67 -14.34
C ILE A 44 -13.42 -32.08 -14.88
#